data_AF-A0A846MXJ4-F1
#
_entry.id   AF-A0A846MXJ4-F1
#
_cell.length_a   1.000
_cell.length_b   1.000
_cell.length_c   1.000
_cell.angle_alpha   90.00
_cell.angle_beta   90.00
_cell.angle_gamma   90.00
#
_symmetry.space_group_name_H-M   'P 1'
#
loop_
_entity.id
_entity.type
_entity.pdbx_description
1 polymer ?
#
loop_
_entity_poly.entity_id
_entity_poly.type
_entity_poly.pdbx_seq_one_letter_code
_entity_poly.pdbx_strand_id
1 'polypeptide(L)'
;MAFEKQSETAESSESFSPPPVHVRGTSNNQRLESELSAWEAEVRADAAASGGAVPPESSDLSPKRTPRLLPLSKAPITPPGDTETELNGLIAECRFLMREVAFTSACLTYDPNDRIRYLTAAQGLASTAALLADSVGRLRAGPVPKIETRRHEMVYVRTTSPLPLEAEDGNQ
;
A
#
# COMPACT_ATOMS: atom_id res chain seq x y z
N MET A 1 -5.93 -6.97 67.51
CA MET A 1 -6.38 -6.40 66.21
C MET A 1 -5.47 -5.23 65.90
N ALA A 2 -4.48 -5.44 65.02
CA ALA A 2 -3.51 -4.43 64.63
C ALA A 2 -3.89 -3.94 63.23
N PHE A 3 -4.03 -2.62 63.06
CA PHE A 3 -4.26 -1.97 61.77
C PHE A 3 -2.93 -1.43 61.26
N GLU A 4 -2.47 -2.04 60.17
CA GLU A 4 -1.24 -1.68 59.48
C GLU A 4 -1.50 -0.46 58.57
N LYS A 5 -0.84 0.66 58.88
CA LYS A 5 -0.88 1.91 58.10
C LYS A 5 -0.10 1.71 56.82
N GLN A 6 -0.78 1.68 55.68
CA GLN A 6 -0.14 1.81 54.37
C GLN A 6 0.25 3.27 54.14
N SER A 7 1.55 3.51 54.02
CA SER A 7 2.16 4.80 53.65
C SER A 7 2.14 4.96 52.14
N GLU A 8 1.44 6.00 51.68
CA GLU A 8 1.30 6.42 50.30
C GLU A 8 2.58 7.13 49.83
N THR A 9 3.31 6.51 48.90
CA THR A 9 4.48 7.10 48.24
C THR A 9 4.02 8.08 47.17
N ALA A 10 4.25 9.38 47.40
CA ALA A 10 4.05 10.43 46.42
C ALA A 10 5.11 10.32 45.30
N GLU A 11 4.68 9.89 44.11
CA GLU A 11 5.50 9.93 42.90
C GLU A 11 5.63 11.39 42.43
N SER A 12 6.87 11.88 42.41
CA SER A 12 7.28 13.16 41.82
C SER A 12 6.95 13.16 40.33
N SER A 13 6.02 14.02 39.93
CA SER A 13 5.74 14.32 38.52
C SER A 13 6.83 15.25 37.98
N GLU A 14 7.92 14.68 37.48
CA GLU A 14 8.89 15.42 36.67
C GLU A 14 8.19 15.95 35.40
N SER A 15 8.03 17.27 35.33
CA SER A 15 7.46 17.95 34.18
C SER A 15 8.39 17.81 32.98
N PHE A 16 8.12 16.83 32.14
CA PHE A 16 8.84 16.62 30.90
C PHE A 16 8.44 17.73 29.90
N SER A 17 9.21 18.82 29.86
CA SER A 17 9.07 19.84 28.83
C SER A 17 9.75 19.35 27.55
N PRO A 18 9.02 19.01 26.47
CA PRO A 18 9.65 18.57 25.24
C PRO A 18 10.50 19.72 24.65
N PRO A 19 11.64 19.41 24.00
CA PRO A 19 12.46 20.42 23.34
C PRO A 19 11.68 21.10 22.20
N PRO A 20 11.90 22.40 21.95
CA PRO A 20 11.21 23.12 20.89
C PRO A 20 11.56 22.53 19.53
N VAL A 21 10.55 21.97 18.85
CA VAL A 21 10.66 21.45 17.48
C VAL A 21 10.88 22.62 16.53
N HIS A 22 12.13 22.83 16.11
CA HIS A 22 12.45 23.77 15.03
C HIS A 22 12.02 23.17 13.69
N VAL A 23 10.82 23.55 13.22
CA VAL A 23 10.34 23.23 11.87
C VAL A 23 11.15 24.05 10.87
N ARG A 24 12.23 23.44 10.37
CA ARG A 24 13.11 24.03 9.36
C ARG A 24 12.38 24.05 8.01
N GLY A 25 11.62 25.11 7.73
CA GLY A 25 10.90 25.23 6.46
C GLY A 25 10.06 26.48 6.21
N THR A 26 10.07 27.49 7.08
CA THR A 26 9.10 28.60 6.98
C THR A 26 9.38 29.58 5.84
N SER A 27 10.64 29.88 5.52
CA SER A 27 10.97 30.86 4.47
C SER A 27 10.71 30.37 3.06
N ASN A 28 10.99 29.09 2.77
CA ASN A 28 10.69 28.49 1.48
C ASN A 28 9.19 28.30 1.28
N ASN A 29 8.45 27.98 2.35
CA ASN A 29 6.99 27.89 2.29
C ASN A 29 6.35 29.25 2.03
N GLN A 30 6.80 30.32 2.71
CA GLN A 30 6.29 31.68 2.45
C GLN A 30 6.53 32.12 1.02
N ARG A 31 7.69 31.79 0.44
CA ARG A 31 7.97 32.09 -0.97
C ARG A 31 7.05 31.33 -1.91
N LEU A 32 6.88 30.02 -1.71
CA LEU A 32 5.99 29.20 -2.54
C LEU A 32 4.52 29.64 -2.41
N GLU A 33 4.08 29.99 -1.20
CA GLU A 33 2.74 30.55 -0.96
C GLU A 33 2.56 31.90 -1.68
N SER A 34 3.59 32.75 -1.70
CA SER A 34 3.55 34.02 -2.44
C SER A 34 3.52 33.83 -3.95
N GLU A 35 4.31 32.89 -4.48
CA GLU A 35 4.34 32.55 -5.91
C GLU A 35 2.99 31.95 -6.36
N LEU A 36 2.39 31.07 -5.54
CA LEU A 36 1.07 30.50 -5.81
C LEU A 36 -0.02 31.58 -5.77
N SER A 37 0.00 32.46 -4.76
CA SER A 37 -0.99 33.53 -4.61
C SER A 37 -0.93 34.53 -5.77
N ALA A 38 0.26 34.86 -6.26
CA ALA A 38 0.44 35.70 -7.44
C ALA A 38 -0.13 35.05 -8.71
N TRP A 39 0.15 33.76 -8.92
CA TRP A 39 -0.39 33.01 -10.06
C TRP A 39 -1.92 32.91 -10.02
N GLU A 40 -2.52 32.63 -8.86
CA GLU A 40 -3.98 32.59 -8.72
C GLU A 40 -4.64 33.95 -8.97
N ALA A 41 -3.98 35.05 -8.59
CA ALA A 41 -4.46 36.40 -8.88
C ALA A 41 -4.43 36.70 -10.38
N GLU A 42 -3.38 36.28 -11.09
CA GLU A 42 -3.25 36.41 -12.53
C GLU A 42 -4.32 35.60 -13.28
N VAL A 43 -4.50 34.32 -12.91
CA VAL A 43 -5.54 33.45 -13.50
C VAL A 43 -6.94 34.01 -13.25
N ARG A 44 -7.21 34.56 -12.06
CA ARG A 44 -8.50 35.19 -11.74
C ARG A 44 -8.73 36.45 -12.55
N ALA A 45 -7.69 37.27 -12.76
CA ALA A 45 -7.77 38.47 -13.59
C ALA A 45 -8.04 38.12 -15.06
N ASP A 46 -7.38 37.09 -15.58
CA ASP A 46 -7.56 36.62 -16.96
C ASP A 46 -8.96 36.00 -17.19
N ALA A 47 -9.45 35.23 -16.22
CA ALA A 47 -10.81 34.71 -16.23
C ALA A 47 -11.86 35.83 -16.18
N ALA A 48 -11.63 36.88 -15.39
CA ALA A 48 -12.50 38.05 -15.32
C ALA A 48 -12.48 38.86 -16.63
N ALA A 49 -11.30 39.04 -17.24
CA ALA A 49 -11.15 39.72 -18.52
C ALA A 49 -11.83 38.97 -19.67
N SER A 50 -11.84 37.64 -19.61
CA SER A 50 -12.49 36.76 -20.58
C SER A 50 -14.00 36.58 -20.35
N GLY A 51 -14.60 37.37 -19.44
CA GLY A 51 -16.03 37.31 -19.14
C GLY A 51 -16.49 36.03 -18.46
N GLY A 52 -15.58 35.30 -17.80
CA GLY A 52 -15.85 33.98 -17.23
C GLY A 52 -16.07 32.87 -18.25
N ALA A 53 -15.91 33.16 -19.55
CA ALA A 53 -15.95 32.16 -20.60
C ALA A 53 -14.61 31.41 -20.59
N VAL A 54 -14.68 30.10 -20.37
CA VAL A 54 -13.56 29.18 -20.59
C VAL A 54 -12.97 29.48 -21.98
N PRO A 55 -11.65 29.75 -22.10
CA PRO A 55 -11.06 29.91 -23.43
C PRO A 55 -11.43 28.65 -24.23
N PRO A 56 -12.01 28.78 -25.43
CA PRO A 56 -12.25 27.61 -26.25
C PRO A 56 -10.91 26.91 -26.40
N GLU A 57 -10.83 25.65 -25.96
CA GLU A 57 -9.66 24.81 -26.19
C GLU A 57 -9.21 25.07 -27.61
N SER A 58 -8.03 25.69 -27.76
CA SER A 58 -7.40 25.89 -29.05
C SER A 58 -7.03 24.51 -29.59
N SER A 59 -8.04 23.87 -30.17
CA SER A 59 -7.97 22.79 -31.11
C SER A 59 -7.22 23.35 -32.30
N ASP A 60 -5.91 23.21 -32.28
CA ASP A 60 -5.20 22.52 -33.35
C ASP A 60 -3.70 22.57 -33.04
N LEU A 61 -3.04 21.42 -33.21
CA LEU A 61 -1.60 21.17 -33.03
C LEU A 61 -1.12 20.65 -31.66
N SER A 62 -2.01 20.12 -30.82
CA SER A 62 -1.55 19.05 -29.91
C SER A 62 -1.37 17.77 -30.73
N PRO A 63 -0.16 17.16 -30.78
CA PRO A 63 -0.01 15.84 -31.38
C PRO A 63 -0.98 14.93 -30.64
N LYS A 64 -1.82 14.19 -31.38
CA LYS A 64 -2.76 13.19 -30.86
C LYS A 64 -2.05 12.28 -29.86
N ARG A 65 -1.98 12.70 -28.60
CA ARG A 65 -1.88 11.82 -27.45
C ARG A 65 -3.28 11.27 -27.35
N THR A 66 -3.56 10.29 -28.21
CA THR A 66 -4.55 9.31 -27.87
C THR A 66 -4.30 8.97 -26.41
N PRO A 67 -5.30 9.03 -25.51
CA PRO A 67 -5.16 8.32 -24.27
C PRO A 67 -4.83 6.90 -24.74
N ARG A 68 -3.58 6.48 -24.58
CA ARG A 68 -3.28 5.07 -24.43
C ARG A 68 -4.03 4.73 -23.16
N LEU A 69 -5.33 4.46 -23.31
CA LEU A 69 -5.99 3.41 -22.58
C LEU A 69 -5.04 2.24 -22.82
N LEU A 70 -4.07 2.10 -21.91
CA LEU A 70 -3.32 0.89 -21.81
C LEU A 70 -4.40 -0.17 -21.80
N PRO A 71 -4.40 -1.12 -22.75
CA PRO A 71 -5.33 -2.23 -22.66
C PRO A 71 -5.19 -2.69 -21.23
N LEU A 72 -6.33 -2.74 -20.52
CA LEU A 72 -6.43 -3.36 -19.21
C LEU A 72 -5.89 -4.77 -19.43
N SER A 73 -4.57 -4.89 -19.28
CA SER A 73 -3.81 -6.00 -19.80
C SER A 73 -4.26 -7.11 -18.90
N LYS A 74 -5.13 -7.96 -19.46
CA LYS A 74 -5.60 -9.20 -18.87
C LYS A 74 -4.44 -9.74 -18.06
N ALA A 75 -4.52 -9.54 -16.73
CA ALA A 75 -3.40 -9.87 -15.86
C ALA A 75 -3.05 -11.32 -16.21
N PRO A 76 -1.78 -11.62 -16.55
CA PRO A 76 -1.40 -12.99 -16.81
C PRO A 76 -1.85 -13.78 -15.58
N ILE A 77 -2.72 -14.77 -15.76
CA ILE A 77 -3.05 -15.71 -14.69
C ILE A 77 -1.73 -16.39 -14.36
N THR A 78 -1.07 -15.83 -13.37
CA THR A 78 0.26 -16.21 -12.95
C THR A 78 0.04 -17.52 -12.19
N PRO A 79 0.83 -18.59 -12.46
CA PRO A 79 0.81 -19.77 -11.59
C PRO A 79 0.97 -19.28 -10.15
N PRO A 80 0.29 -19.89 -9.15
CA PRO A 80 0.05 -19.32 -7.82
C PRO A 80 1.27 -18.54 -7.37
N GLY A 81 1.18 -17.23 -7.53
CA GLY A 81 2.33 -16.35 -7.38
C GLY A 81 2.74 -16.41 -5.93
N ASP A 82 4.04 -16.34 -5.69
CA ASP A 82 4.52 -16.03 -4.36
C ASP A 82 3.70 -14.83 -3.84
N THR A 83 3.04 -14.98 -2.69
CA THR A 83 2.14 -13.96 -2.12
C THR A 83 2.84 -12.60 -2.03
N GLU A 84 4.17 -12.62 -1.84
CA GLU A 84 5.01 -11.44 -1.90
C GLU A 84 4.97 -10.72 -3.28
N THR A 85 4.98 -11.48 -4.37
CA THR A 85 4.90 -10.94 -5.75
C THR A 85 3.55 -10.28 -6.01
N GLU A 86 2.45 -10.90 -5.57
CA GLU A 86 1.11 -10.34 -5.71
C GLU A 86 0.96 -9.03 -4.91
N LEU A 87 1.45 -9.00 -3.67
CA LEU A 87 1.44 -7.81 -2.82
C LEU A 87 2.30 -6.68 -3.41
N ASN A 88 3.48 -7.00 -3.95
CA ASN A 88 4.31 -6.01 -4.65
C ASN A 88 3.61 -5.44 -5.91
N GLY A 89 2.87 -6.27 -6.64
CA GLY A 89 2.02 -5.85 -7.75
C GLY A 89 0.97 -4.83 -7.33
N LEU A 90 0.21 -5.13 -6.27
CA LEU A 90 -0.81 -4.22 -5.73
C LEU A 90 -0.23 -2.88 -5.26
N ILE A 91 0.96 -2.87 -4.64
CA ILE A 91 1.65 -1.64 -4.24
C ILE A 91 2.02 -0.80 -5.47
N ALA A 92 2.48 -1.44 -6.55
CA ALA A 92 2.80 -0.76 -7.80
C ALA A 92 1.55 -0.14 -8.46
N GLU A 93 0.44 -0.87 -8.49
CA GLU A 93 -0.84 -0.37 -8.99
C GLU A 93 -1.37 0.81 -8.17
N CYS A 94 -1.30 0.75 -6.85
CA CYS A 94 -1.67 1.88 -5.99
C CYS A 94 -0.85 3.13 -6.32
N ARG A 95 0.47 2.99 -6.53
CA ARG A 95 1.35 4.10 -6.94
C ARG A 95 1.00 4.67 -8.30
N PHE A 96 0.59 3.82 -9.23
CA PHE A 96 0.14 4.24 -10.55
C PHE A 96 -1.17 5.03 -10.45
N LEU A 97 -2.19 4.49 -9.76
CA LEU A 97 -3.48 5.16 -9.58
C LEU A 97 -3.35 6.53 -8.90
N MET A 98 -2.51 6.63 -7.88
CA MET A 98 -2.26 7.90 -7.20
C MET A 98 -1.66 8.95 -8.14
N ARG A 99 -0.64 8.60 -8.94
CA ARG A 99 0.06 9.54 -9.83
C ARG A 99 -0.74 9.88 -11.09
N GLU A 100 -1.23 8.87 -11.79
CA GLU A 100 -1.81 9.07 -13.12
C GLU A 100 -3.28 9.42 -13.07
N VAL A 101 -4.01 8.91 -12.07
CA VAL A 101 -5.46 9.13 -11.97
C VAL A 101 -5.76 10.24 -10.98
N ALA A 102 -5.40 10.06 -9.70
CA ALA A 102 -5.84 10.99 -8.66
C ALA A 102 -5.18 12.36 -8.77
N PHE A 103 -3.86 12.42 -8.96
CA PHE A 103 -3.14 13.68 -9.12
C PHE A 103 -3.55 14.41 -10.41
N THR A 104 -3.62 13.71 -11.55
CA THR A 104 -4.08 14.30 -12.81
C THR A 104 -5.51 14.83 -12.70
N SER A 105 -6.42 14.08 -12.08
CA SER A 105 -7.81 14.52 -11.86
C SER A 105 -7.86 15.76 -10.98
N ALA A 106 -7.06 15.80 -9.91
CA ALA A 106 -6.97 16.95 -9.02
C ALA A 106 -6.46 18.21 -9.75
N CYS A 107 -5.46 18.09 -10.62
CA CYS A 107 -4.93 19.19 -11.42
C CYS A 107 -5.92 19.74 -12.45
N LEU A 108 -6.75 18.87 -13.03
CA LEU A 108 -7.75 19.27 -14.04
C LEU A 108 -9.07 19.76 -13.42
N THR A 109 -9.28 19.54 -12.12
CA THR A 109 -10.51 19.93 -11.42
C THR A 109 -10.44 21.37 -10.96
N TYR A 110 -11.44 22.18 -11.36
CA TYR A 110 -11.54 23.59 -10.97
C TYR A 110 -12.08 23.78 -9.55
N ASP A 111 -13.10 23.02 -9.16
CA ASP A 111 -13.68 23.12 -7.82
C ASP A 111 -12.69 22.65 -6.74
N PRO A 112 -12.36 23.50 -5.75
CA PRO A 112 -11.40 23.14 -4.71
C PRO A 112 -11.88 21.97 -3.84
N ASN A 113 -13.19 21.81 -3.61
CA ASN A 113 -13.69 20.70 -2.79
C ASN A 113 -13.50 19.37 -3.50
N ASP A 114 -13.82 19.29 -4.79
CA ASP A 114 -13.59 18.08 -5.57
C ASP A 114 -12.09 17.77 -5.73
N ARG A 115 -11.23 18.78 -5.85
CA ARG A 115 -9.77 18.59 -5.81
C ARG A 115 -9.32 17.92 -4.50
N ILE A 116 -9.82 18.42 -3.36
CA ILE A 116 -9.53 17.84 -2.04
C ILE A 116 -10.01 16.39 -1.96
N ARG A 117 -11.16 16.05 -2.57
CA ARG A 117 -11.67 14.67 -2.60
C ARG A 117 -10.73 13.73 -3.35
N TYR A 118 -10.19 14.13 -4.49
CA TYR A 118 -9.19 13.32 -5.22
C TYR A 118 -7.90 13.12 -4.42
N LEU A 119 -7.39 14.19 -3.79
CA LEU A 119 -6.19 14.10 -2.95
C LEU A 119 -6.42 13.23 -1.71
N THR A 120 -7.60 13.32 -1.10
CA THR A 120 -8.00 12.49 0.05
C THR A 120 -8.11 11.02 -0.35
N ALA A 121 -8.69 10.74 -1.53
CA ALA A 121 -8.73 9.38 -2.07
C ALA A 121 -7.32 8.82 -2.34
N ALA A 122 -6.42 9.65 -2.90
CA ALA A 122 -5.01 9.28 -3.08
C ALA A 122 -4.32 8.96 -1.75
N GLN A 123 -4.54 9.79 -0.72
CA GLN A 123 -4.01 9.54 0.62
C GLN A 123 -4.55 8.23 1.23
N GLY A 124 -5.83 7.92 1.00
CA GLY A 124 -6.42 6.64 1.37
C GLY A 124 -5.71 5.46 0.72
N LEU A 125 -5.46 5.53 -0.60
CA LEU A 125 -4.69 4.51 -1.32
C LEU A 125 -3.25 4.39 -0.81
N ALA A 126 -2.58 5.50 -0.51
CA ALA A 126 -1.23 5.50 0.06
C ALA A 126 -1.20 4.78 1.41
N SER A 127 -2.19 5.03 2.26
CA SER A 127 -2.30 4.43 3.58
C SER A 127 -2.50 2.91 3.47
N THR A 128 -3.40 2.47 2.58
CA THR A 128 -3.61 1.05 2.31
C THR A 128 -2.35 0.39 1.75
N ALA A 129 -1.66 1.03 0.80
CA ALA A 129 -0.41 0.51 0.26
C ALA A 129 0.71 0.39 1.31
N ALA A 130 0.77 1.31 2.28
CA ALA A 130 1.70 1.22 3.41
C ALA A 130 1.38 0.03 4.33
N LEU A 131 0.10 -0.25 4.59
CA LEU A 131 -0.31 -1.44 5.36
C LEU A 131 0.05 -2.74 4.62
N LEU A 132 -0.10 -2.78 3.29
CA LEU A 132 0.33 -3.92 2.48
C LEU A 132 1.86 -4.07 2.47
N ALA A 133 2.61 -2.96 2.45
CA ALA A 133 4.07 -3.03 2.54
C ALA A 133 4.53 -3.55 3.92
N ASP A 134 3.84 -3.19 5.00
CA ASP A 134 4.10 -3.76 6.34
C ASP A 134 3.82 -5.26 6.36
N SER A 135 2.72 -5.73 5.75
CA SER A 135 2.42 -7.16 5.68
C SER A 135 3.48 -7.94 4.88
N VAL A 136 3.97 -7.40 3.76
CA VAL A 136 5.12 -7.96 3.02
C VAL A 136 6.38 -8.00 3.89
N GLY A 137 6.66 -6.92 4.63
CA GLY A 137 7.79 -6.86 5.55
C GLY A 137 7.72 -7.96 6.61
N ARG A 138 6.54 -8.22 7.16
CA ARG A 138 6.30 -9.30 8.12
C ARG A 138 6.45 -10.69 7.50
N LEU A 139 5.99 -10.90 6.26
CA LEU A 139 6.19 -12.16 5.54
C LEU A 139 7.68 -12.47 5.35
N ARG A 140 8.49 -11.44 5.03
CA ARG A 140 9.95 -11.57 4.89
C ARG A 140 10.68 -11.78 6.22
N ALA A 141 10.16 -11.22 7.32
CA ALA A 141 10.79 -11.26 8.64
C ALA A 141 10.29 -12.42 9.53
N GLY A 142 9.22 -13.11 9.13
CA GLY A 142 8.72 -14.28 9.85
C GLY A 142 9.72 -15.42 9.85
N PRO A 143 9.78 -16.25 10.90
CA PRO A 143 10.58 -17.48 10.86
C PRO A 143 10.06 -18.30 9.68
N VAL A 144 10.93 -18.53 8.68
CA VAL A 144 10.67 -19.50 7.62
C VAL A 144 10.23 -20.77 8.34
N PRO A 145 8.98 -21.24 8.19
CA PRO A 145 8.62 -22.52 8.76
C PRO A 145 9.64 -23.48 8.19
N LYS A 146 10.42 -24.13 9.06
CA LYS A 146 11.22 -25.27 8.63
C LYS A 146 10.20 -26.21 8.03
N ILE A 147 10.06 -26.17 6.71
CA ILE A 147 9.44 -27.23 5.96
C ILE A 147 10.39 -28.37 6.24
N GLU A 148 10.09 -29.11 7.32
CA GLU A 148 10.57 -30.46 7.46
C GLU A 148 10.08 -31.11 6.18
N THR A 149 10.98 -31.18 5.20
CA THR A 149 10.96 -32.20 4.20
C THR A 149 11.07 -33.50 4.99
N ARG A 150 9.94 -33.92 5.59
CA ARG A 150 9.65 -35.32 5.84
C ARG A 150 9.74 -35.92 4.46
N ARG A 151 10.95 -36.35 4.10
CA ARG A 151 11.14 -37.42 3.15
C ARG A 151 10.18 -38.48 3.63
N HIS A 152 9.06 -38.61 2.93
CA HIS A 152 8.29 -39.83 2.94
C HIS A 152 9.23 -40.86 2.33
N GLU A 153 10.15 -41.38 3.15
CA GLU A 153 10.76 -42.66 2.86
C GLU A 153 9.58 -43.63 2.86
N MET A 154 9.18 -44.05 1.66
CA MET A 154 8.35 -45.23 1.50
C MET A 154 9.14 -46.39 2.08
N VAL A 155 8.97 -46.64 3.38
CA VAL A 155 9.39 -47.88 4.00
C VAL A 155 8.47 -48.95 3.41
N TYR A 156 8.94 -49.60 2.35
CA TYR A 156 8.34 -50.86 1.90
C TYR A 156 8.58 -51.88 3.01
N VAL A 157 7.64 -51.97 3.94
CA VAL A 157 7.56 -53.09 4.87
C VAL A 157 7.22 -54.30 4.01
N ARG A 158 8.25 -55.06 3.65
CA ARG A 158 8.11 -56.36 3.00
C ARG A 158 7.51 -57.30 4.05
N THR A 159 6.19 -57.34 4.14
CA THR A 159 5.48 -58.39 4.88
C THR A 159 5.76 -59.69 4.15
N THR A 160 6.78 -60.42 4.60
CA THR A 160 6.94 -61.84 4.28
C THR A 160 5.79 -62.56 4.96
N SER A 161 4.66 -62.66 4.27
CA SER A 161 3.58 -63.57 4.64
C SER A 161 4.18 -64.97 4.71
N PRO A 162 4.16 -65.65 5.87
CA PRO A 162 4.50 -67.05 5.91
C PRO A 162 3.42 -67.79 5.12
N LEU A 163 3.82 -68.43 4.02
CA LEU A 163 2.96 -69.34 3.28
C LEU A 163 2.57 -70.49 4.22
N PRO A 164 1.29 -70.91 4.25
CA PRO A 164 0.91 -72.12 4.95
C PRO A 164 1.60 -73.29 4.28
N LEU A 165 2.33 -74.07 5.07
CA LEU A 165 2.72 -75.43 4.75
C LEU A 165 1.42 -76.24 4.63
N GLU A 166 0.89 -76.36 3.42
CA GLU A 166 -0.10 -77.39 3.11
C GLU A 166 0.63 -78.73 3.24
N ALA A 167 0.24 -79.45 4.28
CA ALA A 167 0.65 -80.80 4.57
C ALA A 167 0.11 -81.73 3.49
N GLU A 168 1.00 -82.61 3.02
CA GLU A 168 0.76 -84.04 2.83
C GLU A 168 -0.71 -84.47 2.73
N ASP A 169 -1.13 -84.86 1.52
CA ASP A 169 -1.98 -86.03 1.37
C ASP A 169 -1.79 -86.62 -0.03
N GLY A 170 -0.94 -87.65 -0.07
CA GLY A 170 -0.85 -88.57 -1.19
C GLY A 170 -0.39 -89.92 -0.67
N ASN A 171 -1.31 -90.90 -0.62
CA ASN A 171 -1.16 -92.19 -1.28
C ASN A 171 -2.27 -93.18 -0.84
N GLN A 172 -3.24 -93.45 -1.71
CA GLN A 172 -3.87 -94.76 -1.85
C GLN A 172 -4.01 -95.07 -3.34
#